data_AF-A0A944AUT7-F1
#
_entry.id   AF-A0A944AUT7-F1
#
_cell.length_a   1.000
_cell.length_b   1.000
_cell.length_c   1.000
_cell.angle_alpha   90.00
_cell.angle_beta   90.00
_cell.angle_gamma   90.00
#
_symmetry.space_group_name_H-M   'P 1'
#
loop_
_entity.id
_entity.type
_entity.pdbx_description
1 polymer ?
#
loop_
_entity_poly.entity_id
_entity_poly.type
_entity_poly.pdbx_seq_one_letter_code
_entity_poly.pdbx_strand_id
1 'polypeptide(L)'
;MNLDALKKASRLRHKNNYEDYRYGNLEEEFQDTIKNYVKIFWEGKNSEFLENHKINYQDSEITLSQAVLMLRKEIRRLAHANSLGCTFLFQAEHYYISLLPCQIHVMIDKETGCFSITLPHFSPKQFFYYEWQSGLQWIQDYLNIDLLILEEKKQNFKAMMYINSKTAEIAMASIRSLCEKQAEKLNAKYRVQSSWLMSNISFYREGNTYESDRIKDNNDYEFKEISKIELFHIVISHKSFVKDPSILINLLENPHDMIIENTVNCKIN
;
A
#
# COMPACT_ATOMS: atom_id res chain seq x y z
N MET A 1 -18.09 -26.41 15.42
CA MET A 1 -16.96 -26.57 14.47
C MET A 1 -16.93 -28.01 13.98
N ASN A 2 -17.19 -28.27 12.69
CA ASN A 2 -17.34 -29.65 12.17
C ASN A 2 -15.96 -30.29 11.94
N LEU A 3 -15.58 -31.23 12.81
CA LEU A 3 -14.28 -31.91 12.78
C LEU A 3 -14.00 -32.62 11.45
N ASP A 4 -15.04 -33.06 10.74
CA ASP A 4 -14.92 -33.73 9.46
C ASP A 4 -14.60 -32.76 8.31
N ALA A 5 -15.03 -31.50 8.41
CA ALA A 5 -14.62 -30.46 7.47
C ALA A 5 -13.13 -30.15 7.60
N LEU A 6 -12.61 -30.10 8.84
CA LEU A 6 -11.18 -29.93 9.13
C LEU A 6 -10.35 -31.11 8.62
N LYS A 7 -10.81 -32.35 8.83
CA LYS A 7 -10.15 -33.56 8.31
C LYS A 7 -10.18 -33.61 6.78
N LYS A 8 -11.28 -33.18 6.15
CA LYS A 8 -11.41 -33.12 4.67
C LYS A 8 -10.48 -32.04 4.09
N ALA A 9 -10.38 -30.87 4.72
CA ALA A 9 -9.45 -29.81 4.34
C ALA A 9 -7.97 -30.24 4.47
N SER A 10 -7.62 -30.95 5.55
CA SER A 10 -6.27 -31.52 5.72
C SER A 10 -5.93 -32.57 4.66
N ARG A 11 -6.91 -33.29 4.11
CA ARG A 11 -6.69 -34.29 3.05
C ARG A 11 -6.53 -33.63 1.67
N LEU A 12 -7.25 -32.53 1.40
CA LEU A 12 -7.05 -31.71 0.20
C LEU A 12 -5.64 -31.10 0.15
N ARG A 13 -5.03 -30.84 1.32
CA ARG A 13 -3.64 -30.39 1.49
C ARG A 13 -2.59 -31.31 0.83
N HIS A 14 -2.86 -32.60 0.70
CA HIS A 14 -1.91 -33.56 0.11
C HIS A 14 -2.17 -33.86 -1.37
N LYS A 15 -3.36 -33.53 -1.89
CA LYS A 15 -3.75 -33.87 -3.27
C LYS A 15 -3.45 -32.78 -4.30
N ASN A 16 -3.31 -31.53 -3.87
CA ASN A 16 -3.13 -30.37 -4.76
C ASN A 16 -1.68 -29.85 -4.82
N ASN A 17 -0.69 -30.64 -4.40
CA ASN A 17 0.73 -30.22 -4.36
C ASN A 17 1.39 -30.04 -5.74
N TYR A 18 0.66 -30.15 -6.86
CA TYR A 18 1.27 -30.13 -8.19
C TYR A 18 0.73 -29.10 -9.19
N GLU A 19 -0.28 -28.27 -8.89
CA GLU A 19 -0.81 -27.34 -9.91
C GLU A 19 -1.01 -25.86 -9.51
N ASP A 20 -0.69 -25.42 -8.30
CA ASP A 20 -0.86 -24.00 -7.93
C ASP A 20 0.48 -23.31 -7.61
N TYR A 21 1.32 -23.19 -8.64
CA TYR A 21 2.53 -22.34 -8.68
C TYR A 21 2.18 -20.83 -8.62
N ARG A 22 1.36 -20.39 -7.67
CA ARG A 22 1.04 -18.97 -7.43
C ARG A 22 0.90 -18.57 -5.97
N TYR A 23 1.48 -19.33 -5.05
CA TYR A 23 1.76 -18.78 -3.73
C TYR A 23 3.10 -18.05 -3.83
N GLY A 24 3.04 -16.78 -4.26
CA GLY A 24 4.17 -15.85 -4.14
C GLY A 24 4.70 -15.87 -2.70
N ASN A 25 6.01 -15.64 -2.55
CA ASN A 25 6.65 -15.78 -1.25
C ASN A 25 5.91 -14.90 -0.25
N LEU A 26 5.58 -15.53 0.85
CA LEU A 26 4.51 -15.08 1.68
C LEU A 26 4.79 -13.67 2.23
N GLU A 27 6.02 -13.50 2.68
CA GLU A 27 6.58 -12.25 3.15
C GLU A 27 6.62 -11.15 2.07
N GLU A 28 6.74 -11.53 0.80
CA GLU A 28 6.87 -10.62 -0.35
C GLU A 28 5.59 -9.83 -0.60
N GLU A 29 4.41 -10.46 -0.59
CA GLU A 29 3.12 -9.78 -0.82
C GLU A 29 2.79 -8.76 0.30
N PHE A 30 3.17 -9.09 1.54
CA PHE A 30 3.03 -8.17 2.67
C PHE A 30 3.97 -6.98 2.57
N GLN A 31 5.25 -7.25 2.27
CA GLN A 31 6.24 -6.20 2.06
C GLN A 31 5.81 -5.30 0.91
N ASP A 32 5.25 -5.86 -0.17
CA ASP A 32 4.71 -5.11 -1.29
C ASP A 32 3.51 -4.26 -0.91
N THR A 33 2.60 -4.75 -0.07
CA THR A 33 1.47 -3.97 0.42
C THR A 33 1.92 -2.78 1.26
N ILE A 34 2.85 -2.99 2.20
CA ILE A 34 3.43 -1.90 2.99
C ILE A 34 4.18 -0.92 2.09
N LYS A 35 4.98 -1.44 1.15
CA LYS A 35 5.76 -0.63 0.21
C LYS A 35 4.86 0.23 -0.68
N ASN A 36 3.76 -0.34 -1.19
CA ASN A 36 2.78 0.39 -1.97
C ASN A 36 2.08 1.47 -1.14
N TYR A 37 1.71 1.18 0.12
CA TYR A 37 1.12 2.20 0.98
C TYR A 37 2.10 3.34 1.30
N VAL A 38 3.36 3.01 1.63
CA VAL A 38 4.43 3.98 1.85
C VAL A 38 4.63 4.84 0.60
N LYS A 39 4.63 4.22 -0.58
CA LYS A 39 4.73 4.92 -1.85
C LYS A 39 3.58 5.92 -2.04
N ILE A 40 2.33 5.47 -1.91
CA ILE A 40 1.14 6.32 -2.07
C ILE A 40 1.16 7.49 -1.07
N PHE A 41 1.55 7.24 0.18
CA PHE A 41 1.70 8.27 1.20
C PHE A 41 2.67 9.36 0.75
N TRP A 42 3.88 8.96 0.31
CA TRP A 42 4.90 9.92 -0.12
C TRP A 42 4.55 10.61 -1.43
N GLU A 43 3.85 9.96 -2.37
CA GLU A 43 3.36 10.59 -3.59
C GLU A 43 2.30 11.68 -3.28
N GLY A 44 1.37 11.37 -2.37
CA GLY A 44 0.38 12.33 -1.89
C GLY A 44 1.05 13.52 -1.19
N LYS A 45 2.01 13.25 -0.29
CA LYS A 45 2.77 14.31 0.38
C LYS A 45 3.64 15.11 -0.56
N ASN A 46 4.27 14.50 -1.57
CA ASN A 46 5.05 15.23 -2.57
C ASN A 46 4.19 16.25 -3.32
N SER A 47 2.95 15.87 -3.66
CA SER A 47 2.03 16.75 -4.38
C SER A 47 1.66 17.97 -3.53
N GLU A 48 1.23 17.76 -2.29
CA GLU A 48 0.95 18.83 -1.31
C GLU A 48 2.19 19.71 -1.05
N PHE A 49 3.34 19.07 -0.88
CA PHE A 49 4.60 19.71 -0.58
C PHE A 49 5.09 20.62 -1.73
N LEU A 50 4.93 20.18 -2.98
CA LEU A 50 5.26 20.98 -4.16
C LEU A 50 4.30 22.17 -4.35
N GLU A 51 3.02 22.01 -4.01
CA GLU A 51 2.06 23.12 -4.09
C GLU A 51 2.36 24.25 -3.12
N ASN A 52 2.77 23.91 -1.89
CA ASN A 52 3.10 24.89 -0.85
C ASN A 52 4.35 25.74 -1.21
N HIS A 53 5.19 25.26 -2.12
CA HIS A 53 6.45 25.91 -2.49
C HIS A 53 6.42 26.55 -3.89
N LYS A 54 5.24 26.97 -4.37
CA LYS A 54 5.13 27.78 -5.59
C LYS A 54 5.59 29.24 -5.39
N ILE A 55 5.73 29.68 -4.14
CA ILE A 55 6.15 31.04 -3.77
C ILE A 55 7.61 31.00 -3.31
N ASN A 56 8.52 31.63 -4.06
CA ASN A 56 9.92 31.77 -3.68
C ASN A 56 10.12 33.07 -2.91
N TYR A 57 10.66 32.98 -1.69
CA TYR A 57 11.20 34.12 -0.97
C TYR A 57 12.59 34.43 -1.52
N GLN A 58 12.77 35.66 -2.00
CA GLN A 58 14.04 36.19 -2.49
C GLN A 58 14.51 37.32 -1.59
N ASP A 59 15.72 37.18 -1.07
CA ASP A 59 16.41 38.20 -0.30
C ASP A 59 17.39 38.92 -1.24
N SER A 60 16.97 40.07 -1.77
CA SER A 60 17.76 40.83 -2.76
C SER A 60 18.98 41.54 -2.16
N GLU A 61 19.07 41.64 -0.83
CA GLU A 61 20.13 42.39 -0.14
C GLU A 61 21.22 41.48 0.44
N ILE A 62 20.96 40.18 0.58
CA ILE A 62 21.94 39.25 1.13
C ILE A 62 23.12 39.04 0.16
N THR A 63 24.33 39.00 0.70
CA THR A 63 25.51 38.56 -0.06
C THR A 63 25.66 37.04 -0.02
N LEU A 64 26.37 36.47 -1.00
CA LEU A 64 26.69 35.04 -1.03
C LEU A 64 27.29 34.55 0.30
N SER A 65 28.32 35.22 0.80
CA SER A 65 29.01 34.83 2.04
C SER A 65 28.09 34.84 3.25
N GLN A 66 27.16 35.81 3.32
CA GLN A 66 26.15 35.89 4.38
C GLN A 66 25.14 34.74 4.25
N ALA A 67 24.63 34.47 3.05
CA ALA A 67 23.67 33.40 2.80
C ALA A 67 24.23 32.02 3.17
N VAL A 68 25.47 31.72 2.78
CA VAL A 68 26.15 30.46 3.13
C VAL A 68 26.32 30.32 4.65
N LEU A 69 26.70 31.41 5.33
CA LEU A 69 26.83 31.43 6.79
C LEU A 69 25.47 31.19 7.47
N MET A 70 24.42 31.87 6.99
CA MET A 70 23.06 31.75 7.51
C MET A 70 22.50 30.34 7.32
N LEU A 71 22.63 29.75 6.12
CA LEU A 71 22.24 28.37 5.85
C LEU A 71 22.89 27.40 6.83
N ARG A 72 24.22 27.47 7.00
CA ARG A 72 24.94 26.57 7.92
C ARG A 72 24.48 26.72 9.36
N LYS A 73 24.25 27.95 9.82
CA LYS A 73 23.81 28.25 11.18
C LYS A 73 22.37 27.77 11.42
N GLU A 74 21.46 28.09 10.52
CA GLU A 74 20.05 27.77 10.66
C GLU A 74 19.76 26.28 10.46
N ILE A 75 20.45 25.59 9.54
CA ILE A 75 20.34 24.13 9.41
C ILE A 75 20.78 23.44 10.72
N ARG A 76 21.85 23.93 11.36
CA ARG A 76 22.27 23.41 12.67
C ARG A 76 21.22 23.64 13.75
N ARG A 77 20.59 24.83 13.76
CA ARG A 77 19.51 25.15 14.70
C ARG A 77 18.29 24.25 14.49
N LEU A 78 17.89 24.04 13.22
CA LEU A 78 16.82 23.12 12.85
C LEU A 78 17.13 21.69 13.30
N ALA A 79 18.36 21.22 13.10
CA ALA A 79 18.79 19.91 13.55
C ALA A 79 18.61 19.75 15.07
N HIS A 80 19.12 20.72 15.84
CA HIS A 80 19.01 20.70 17.30
C HIS A 80 17.55 20.76 17.77
N ALA A 81 16.72 21.61 17.17
CA ALA A 81 15.30 21.73 17.50
C ALA A 81 14.52 20.42 17.26
N ASN A 82 14.95 19.61 16.28
CA ASN A 82 14.34 18.33 15.93
C ASN A 82 15.10 17.11 16.49
N SER A 83 16.04 17.31 17.42
CA SER A 83 16.88 16.24 18.00
C SER A 83 17.63 15.39 16.95
N LEU A 84 18.07 16.02 15.86
CA LEU A 84 18.82 15.39 14.77
C LEU A 84 20.33 15.62 14.92
N GLY A 85 21.11 14.63 14.51
CA GLY A 85 22.56 14.80 14.31
C GLY A 85 22.82 15.67 13.08
N CYS A 86 23.79 16.58 13.17
CA CYS A 86 24.16 17.47 12.06
C CYS A 86 25.67 17.37 11.80
N THR A 87 26.04 16.83 10.64
CA THR A 87 27.45 16.69 10.25
C THR A 87 27.80 17.69 9.16
N PHE A 88 29.00 18.26 9.26
CA PHE A 88 29.56 19.17 8.27
C PHE A 88 30.81 18.54 7.68
N LEU A 89 30.82 18.40 6.37
CA LEU A 89 32.00 18.01 5.61
C LEU A 89 32.31 19.12 4.61
N PHE A 90 33.59 19.32 4.35
CA PHE A 90 34.00 20.14 3.23
C PHE A 90 34.96 19.38 2.34
N GLN A 91 34.72 19.46 1.05
CA GLN A 91 35.49 18.74 0.05
C GLN A 91 35.44 19.50 -1.28
N ALA A 92 36.61 19.70 -1.90
CA ALA A 92 36.77 20.47 -3.14
C ALA A 92 36.06 21.83 -3.03
N GLU A 93 35.17 22.17 -3.96
CA GLU A 93 34.45 23.45 -4.01
C GLU A 93 33.09 23.47 -3.31
N HIS A 94 32.80 22.47 -2.46
CA HIS A 94 31.47 22.33 -1.85
C HIS A 94 31.52 22.21 -0.32
N TYR A 95 30.48 22.75 0.32
CA TYR A 95 30.09 22.38 1.69
C TYR A 95 29.00 21.32 1.62
N TYR A 96 29.15 20.27 2.42
CA TYR A 96 28.14 19.22 2.58
C TYR A 96 27.64 19.24 4.01
N ILE A 97 26.33 19.31 4.16
CA ILE A 97 25.64 19.24 5.46
C ILE A 97 24.70 18.04 5.41
N SER A 98 24.73 17.19 6.42
CA SER A 98 23.80 16.06 6.53
C SER A 98 23.08 16.08 7.86
N LEU A 99 21.77 15.84 7.83
CA LEU A 99 20.92 15.67 9.00
C LEU A 99 20.56 14.19 9.16
N LEU A 100 20.92 13.62 10.30
CA LEU A 100 20.74 12.21 10.62
C LEU A 100 19.77 12.05 11.80
N PRO A 101 18.94 10.99 11.84
CA PRO A 101 18.88 9.87 10.89
C PRO A 101 18.00 10.12 9.65
N CYS A 102 17.44 11.33 9.48
CA CYS A 102 16.49 11.63 8.40
C CYS A 102 17.08 11.65 6.98
N GLN A 103 18.40 11.47 6.82
CA GLN A 103 19.07 11.41 5.51
C GLN A 103 18.80 12.64 4.63
N ILE A 104 18.69 13.83 5.24
CA ILE A 104 18.59 15.09 4.52
C ILE A 104 20.01 15.56 4.21
N HIS A 105 20.29 15.84 2.95
CA HIS A 105 21.61 16.29 2.50
C HIS A 105 21.50 17.66 1.83
N VAL A 106 22.38 18.58 2.22
CA VAL A 106 22.50 19.90 1.63
C VAL A 106 23.91 20.06 1.08
N MET A 107 24.03 20.31 -0.22
CA MET A 107 25.28 20.60 -0.90
C MET A 107 25.28 22.06 -1.32
N ILE A 108 26.30 22.82 -0.93
CA ILE A 108 26.43 24.25 -1.20
C ILE A 108 27.71 24.48 -1.98
N ASP A 109 27.60 25.05 -3.18
CA ASP A 109 28.72 25.49 -4.00
C ASP A 109 29.28 26.81 -3.46
N LYS A 110 30.60 26.90 -3.28
CA LYS A 110 31.25 28.04 -2.63
C LYS A 110 31.33 29.28 -3.51
N GLU A 111 31.53 29.10 -4.81
CA GLU A 111 31.79 30.19 -5.74
C GLU A 111 30.50 30.88 -6.14
N THR A 112 29.45 30.08 -6.34
CA THR A 112 28.15 30.53 -6.83
C THR A 112 27.13 30.74 -5.70
N GLY A 113 27.33 30.06 -4.56
CA GLY A 113 26.35 30.03 -3.47
C GLY A 113 25.08 29.25 -3.83
N CYS A 114 25.02 28.64 -5.01
CA CYS A 114 23.98 27.71 -5.38
C CYS A 114 24.01 26.51 -4.43
N PHE A 115 22.84 26.03 -4.04
CA PHE A 115 22.76 24.87 -3.18
C PHE A 115 21.64 23.94 -3.60
N SER A 116 21.87 22.66 -3.37
CA SER A 116 20.88 21.62 -3.60
C SER A 116 20.52 20.94 -2.30
N ILE A 117 19.25 20.60 -2.17
CA ILE A 117 18.70 19.87 -1.03
C ILE A 117 18.17 18.55 -1.57
N THR A 118 18.70 17.45 -1.03
CA THR A 118 18.26 16.09 -1.32
C THR A 118 17.55 15.53 -0.10
N LEU A 119 16.33 15.04 -0.33
CA LEU A 119 15.45 14.44 0.67
C LEU A 119 15.17 12.99 0.23
N PRO A 120 15.03 12.01 1.15
CA PRO A 120 14.86 10.60 0.79
C PRO A 120 13.70 10.27 -0.14
N HIS A 121 12.64 11.07 -0.13
CA HIS A 121 11.39 10.76 -0.83
C HIS A 121 11.05 11.73 -1.96
N PHE A 122 11.82 12.81 -2.12
CA PHE A 122 11.56 13.84 -3.11
C PHE A 122 12.76 14.04 -4.02
N SER A 123 12.50 14.47 -5.26
CA SER A 123 13.56 14.85 -6.18
C SER A 123 14.41 16.00 -5.60
N PRO A 124 15.73 16.00 -5.84
CA PRO A 124 16.58 17.09 -5.38
C PRO A 124 16.07 18.44 -5.89
N LYS A 125 16.06 19.44 -5.01
CA LYS A 125 15.68 20.81 -5.34
C LYS A 125 16.90 21.72 -5.27
N GLN A 126 17.07 22.56 -6.27
CA GLN A 126 18.14 23.56 -6.34
C GLN A 126 17.60 24.94 -6.01
N PHE A 127 18.45 25.74 -5.38
CA PHE A 127 18.17 27.10 -4.96
C PHE A 127 19.42 27.96 -5.20
N PHE A 128 19.20 29.25 -5.42
CA PHE A 128 20.28 30.24 -5.40
C PHE A 128 20.47 30.81 -3.99
N TYR A 129 21.62 31.43 -3.73
CA TYR A 129 21.94 31.97 -2.41
C TYR A 129 20.93 33.02 -1.91
N TYR A 130 20.34 33.81 -2.81
CA TYR A 130 19.30 34.78 -2.47
C TYR A 130 17.95 34.11 -2.12
N GLU A 131 17.80 32.80 -2.36
CA GLU A 131 16.63 31.99 -2.01
C GLU A 131 16.86 31.15 -0.74
N TRP A 132 17.90 31.47 0.06
CA TRP A 132 18.30 30.68 1.22
C TRP A 132 17.17 30.37 2.19
N GLN A 133 16.24 31.32 2.41
CA GLN A 133 15.06 31.13 3.26
C GLN A 133 14.10 30.09 2.69
N SER A 134 13.87 30.12 1.37
CA SER A 134 13.05 29.11 0.68
C SER A 134 13.66 27.72 0.83
N GLY A 135 14.99 27.62 0.74
CA GLY A 135 15.71 26.37 1.00
C GLY A 135 15.58 25.87 2.44
N LEU A 136 15.64 26.76 3.44
CA LEU A 136 15.41 26.38 4.83
C LEU A 136 13.97 25.95 5.09
N GLN A 137 13.00 26.68 4.54
CA GLN A 137 11.59 26.34 4.65
C GLN A 137 11.32 24.96 4.05
N TRP A 138 11.95 24.65 2.91
CA TRP A 138 11.88 23.34 2.28
C TRP A 138 12.33 22.20 3.21
N ILE A 139 13.43 22.41 3.97
CA ILE A 139 13.88 21.42 4.97
C ILE A 139 12.87 21.33 6.12
N GLN A 140 12.41 22.48 6.62
CA GLN A 140 11.50 22.54 7.76
C GLN A 140 10.15 21.88 7.45
N ASP A 141 9.59 22.14 6.28
CA ASP A 141 8.33 21.53 5.85
C ASP A 141 8.46 20.02 5.71
N TYR A 142 9.60 19.52 5.24
CA TYR A 142 9.82 18.08 5.14
C TYR A 142 9.88 17.43 6.53
N LEU A 143 10.54 18.10 7.49
CA LEU A 143 10.59 17.65 8.88
C LEU A 143 9.23 17.72 9.58
N ASN A 144 8.34 18.61 9.14
CA ASN A 144 6.98 18.75 9.67
C ASN A 144 5.98 17.72 9.11
N ILE A 145 6.37 16.88 8.13
CA ILE A 145 5.50 15.83 7.62
C ILE A 145 5.20 14.84 8.74
N ASP A 146 3.92 14.73 9.10
CA ASP A 146 3.48 13.82 10.15
C ASP A 146 3.62 12.35 9.71
N LEU A 147 4.65 11.69 10.27
CA LEU A 147 4.91 10.27 10.05
C LEU A 147 4.14 9.37 11.02
N LEU A 148 3.47 9.91 12.04
CA LEU A 148 2.68 9.11 12.97
C LEU A 148 1.53 8.42 12.23
N ILE A 149 0.89 9.10 11.29
CA ILE A 149 -0.18 8.53 10.45
C ILE A 149 0.35 7.31 9.67
N LEU A 150 1.54 7.44 9.08
CA LEU A 150 2.19 6.37 8.33
C LEU A 150 2.55 5.18 9.24
N GLU A 151 3.13 5.45 10.41
CA GLU A 151 3.53 4.40 11.34
C GLU A 151 2.33 3.71 11.98
N GLU A 152 1.30 4.46 12.40
CA GLU A 152 0.06 3.90 12.91
C GLU A 152 -0.59 3.00 11.85
N LYS A 153 -0.61 3.41 10.58
CA LYS A 153 -1.13 2.55 9.52
C LYS A 153 -0.29 1.30 9.31
N LYS A 154 1.04 1.40 9.34
CA LYS A 154 1.94 0.22 9.30
C LYS A 154 1.66 -0.73 10.45
N GLN A 155 1.49 -0.21 11.66
CA GLN A 155 1.14 -1.01 12.84
C GLN A 155 -0.25 -1.62 12.70
N ASN A 156 -1.22 -0.90 12.14
CA ASN A 156 -2.55 -1.42 11.84
C ASN A 156 -2.50 -2.56 10.81
N PHE A 157 -1.70 -2.43 9.75
CA PHE A 157 -1.47 -3.53 8.80
C PHE A 157 -0.83 -4.74 9.49
N LYS A 158 0.18 -4.53 10.34
CA LYS A 158 0.78 -5.60 11.16
C LYS A 158 -0.23 -6.24 12.11
N ALA A 159 -1.10 -5.46 12.74
CA ALA A 159 -2.14 -5.94 13.67
C ALA A 159 -3.29 -6.66 12.95
N MET A 160 -3.53 -6.35 11.67
CA MET A 160 -4.42 -7.12 10.80
C MET A 160 -3.83 -8.49 10.44
N MET A 161 -2.50 -8.60 10.38
CA MET A 161 -1.76 -9.83 10.07
C MET A 161 -1.65 -10.84 11.23
N TYR A 162 -2.54 -10.81 12.24
CA TYR A 162 -2.49 -11.71 13.43
C TYR A 162 -2.51 -13.23 13.10
N ILE A 163 -2.78 -13.56 11.85
CA ILE A 163 -2.86 -14.93 11.37
C ILE A 163 -1.47 -15.30 10.85
N ASN A 164 -0.73 -16.15 11.59
CA ASN A 164 0.45 -16.80 11.00
C ASN A 164 0.04 -17.55 9.72
N SER A 165 0.96 -17.75 8.78
CA SER A 165 0.69 -18.37 7.47
C SER A 165 -0.19 -19.62 7.54
N LYS A 166 0.06 -20.48 8.53
CA LYS A 166 -0.72 -21.69 8.80
C LYS A 166 -2.20 -21.41 9.09
N THR A 167 -2.52 -20.37 9.83
CA THR A 167 -3.90 -19.99 10.15
C THR A 167 -4.60 -19.39 8.91
N ALA A 168 -3.87 -18.69 8.03
CA ALA A 168 -4.40 -18.10 6.80
C ALA A 168 -4.75 -19.20 5.80
N GLU A 169 -3.86 -20.19 5.66
CA GLU A 169 -4.11 -21.39 4.87
C GLU A 169 -5.37 -22.14 5.35
N ILE A 170 -5.52 -22.30 6.66
CA ILE A 170 -6.70 -22.95 7.24
C ILE A 170 -7.97 -22.15 6.93
N ALA A 171 -7.93 -20.82 7.06
CA ALA A 171 -9.05 -19.95 6.72
C ALA A 171 -9.42 -20.07 5.23
N MET A 172 -8.45 -19.94 4.32
CA MET A 172 -8.64 -20.10 2.87
C MET A 172 -9.24 -21.44 2.50
N ALA A 173 -8.71 -22.54 3.05
CA ALA A 173 -9.21 -23.88 2.78
C ALA A 173 -10.65 -24.06 3.29
N SER A 174 -10.96 -23.48 4.46
CA SER A 174 -12.30 -23.53 5.05
C SER A 174 -13.30 -22.73 4.23
N ILE A 175 -12.94 -21.51 3.80
CA ILE A 175 -13.74 -20.67 2.92
C ILE A 175 -14.03 -21.40 1.61
N ARG A 176 -13.01 -21.93 0.92
CA ARG A 176 -13.21 -22.68 -0.33
C ARG A 176 -14.16 -23.86 -0.15
N SER A 177 -13.99 -24.64 0.92
CA SER A 177 -14.87 -25.79 1.19
C SER A 177 -16.32 -25.37 1.47
N LEU A 178 -16.54 -24.22 2.11
CA LEU A 178 -17.89 -23.68 2.33
C LEU A 178 -18.49 -23.16 1.02
N CYS A 179 -17.71 -22.47 0.20
CA CYS A 179 -18.16 -22.00 -1.11
C CYS A 179 -18.54 -23.14 -2.05
N GLU A 180 -17.76 -24.22 -2.07
CA GLU A 180 -18.05 -25.42 -2.85
C GLU A 180 -19.43 -25.99 -2.50
N LYS A 181 -19.69 -26.19 -1.20
CA LYS A 181 -21.00 -26.67 -0.73
C LYS A 181 -22.15 -25.73 -1.10
N GLN A 182 -21.91 -24.42 -1.05
CA GLN A 182 -22.95 -23.45 -1.38
C GLN A 182 -23.20 -23.38 -2.89
N ALA A 183 -22.16 -23.51 -3.71
CA ALA A 183 -22.25 -23.53 -5.15
C ALA A 183 -23.08 -24.74 -5.63
N GLU A 184 -22.87 -25.92 -5.02
CA GLU A 184 -23.67 -27.12 -5.25
C GLU A 184 -25.16 -26.88 -4.93
N LYS A 185 -25.46 -26.30 -3.75
CA LYS A 185 -26.85 -25.98 -3.35
C LYS A 185 -27.54 -25.01 -4.30
N LEU A 186 -26.82 -23.99 -4.77
CA LEU A 186 -27.37 -22.94 -5.64
C LEU A 186 -27.40 -23.32 -7.13
N ASN A 187 -26.87 -24.50 -7.48
CA ASN A 187 -26.56 -24.89 -8.85
C ASN A 187 -25.83 -23.76 -9.59
N ALA A 188 -24.73 -23.31 -9.01
CA ALA A 188 -23.90 -22.21 -9.49
C ALA A 188 -22.43 -22.63 -9.56
N LYS A 189 -21.63 -21.88 -10.32
CA LYS A 189 -20.17 -21.94 -10.26
C LYS A 189 -19.68 -20.86 -9.29
N TYR A 190 -18.46 -21.04 -8.80
CA TYR A 190 -17.84 -20.06 -7.90
C TYR A 190 -16.38 -19.83 -8.26
N ARG A 191 -15.88 -18.64 -7.94
CA ARG A 191 -14.47 -18.26 -8.03
C ARG A 191 -14.05 -17.66 -6.70
N VAL A 192 -12.96 -18.15 -6.14
CA VAL A 192 -12.34 -17.61 -4.92
C VAL A 192 -10.96 -17.09 -5.29
N GLN A 193 -10.78 -15.78 -5.20
CA GLN A 193 -9.48 -15.12 -5.22
C GLN A 193 -9.11 -14.76 -3.79
N SER A 194 -8.11 -15.43 -3.22
CA SER A 194 -7.70 -15.21 -1.83
C SER A 194 -6.28 -14.64 -1.78
N SER A 195 -6.10 -13.65 -0.92
CA SER A 195 -4.83 -13.32 -0.25
C SER A 195 -4.91 -13.82 1.20
N TRP A 196 -3.98 -13.45 2.08
CA TRP A 196 -4.10 -13.82 3.51
C TRP A 196 -4.96 -12.89 4.32
N LEU A 197 -5.17 -11.69 3.81
CA LEU A 197 -5.99 -10.70 4.51
C LEU A 197 -7.45 -10.96 4.19
N MET A 198 -7.73 -11.34 2.94
CA MET A 198 -9.08 -11.46 2.46
C MET A 198 -9.28 -12.49 1.35
N SER A 199 -10.53 -12.90 1.19
CA SER A 199 -11.01 -13.65 0.03
C SER A 199 -12.11 -12.87 -0.67
N ASN A 200 -11.93 -12.64 -1.97
CA ASN A 200 -12.95 -12.19 -2.89
C ASN A 200 -13.60 -13.40 -3.55
N ILE A 201 -14.91 -13.49 -3.44
CA ILE A 201 -15.67 -14.68 -3.81
C ILE A 201 -16.81 -14.25 -4.72
N SER A 202 -16.81 -14.74 -5.95
CA SER A 202 -17.93 -14.54 -6.89
C SER A 202 -18.66 -15.86 -7.09
N PHE A 203 -19.98 -15.85 -6.94
CA PHE A 203 -20.84 -16.93 -7.42
C PHE A 203 -21.49 -16.48 -8.72
N TYR A 204 -21.51 -17.35 -9.72
CA TYR A 204 -22.01 -17.02 -11.05
C TYR A 204 -22.65 -18.23 -11.72
N ARG A 205 -23.54 -17.99 -12.67
CA ARG A 205 -24.01 -19.00 -13.63
C ARG A 205 -23.41 -18.69 -14.99
N GLU A 206 -23.10 -19.74 -15.74
CA GLU A 206 -22.81 -19.57 -17.16
C GLU A 206 -24.14 -19.33 -17.87
N GLY A 207 -24.26 -18.19 -18.53
CA GLY A 207 -25.40 -17.92 -19.40
C GLY A 207 -25.39 -18.88 -20.58
N ASN A 208 -26.56 -19.12 -21.16
CA ASN A 208 -26.63 -19.73 -22.48
C ASN A 208 -25.88 -18.83 -23.45
N THR A 209 -25.01 -19.44 -24.25
CA THR A 209 -24.42 -18.79 -25.41
C THR A 209 -25.54 -18.18 -26.24
N TYR A 210 -25.47 -16.87 -26.53
CA TYR A 210 -26.14 -16.39 -27.73
C TYR A 210 -25.51 -17.14 -28.90
N GLU A 211 -26.24 -18.11 -29.46
CA GLU A 211 -26.00 -18.51 -30.83
C GLU A 211 -26.39 -17.29 -31.68
N SER A 212 -25.43 -16.41 -31.96
CA SER A 212 -25.54 -15.62 -33.18
C SER A 212 -25.45 -16.62 -34.32
N ASP A 213 -26.53 -16.76 -35.09
CA ASP A 213 -26.57 -17.56 -36.31
C ASP A 213 -25.30 -17.29 -37.13
N ARG A 214 -24.43 -18.31 -37.20
CA ARG A 214 -23.17 -18.24 -37.94
C ARG A 214 -23.47 -18.26 -39.43
N ILE A 215 -23.36 -17.11 -40.08
CA ILE A 215 -22.96 -17.08 -41.49
C ILE A 215 -21.47 -17.47 -41.51
N LYS A 216 -21.18 -18.67 -42.01
CA LYS A 216 -19.81 -19.14 -42.21
C LYS A 216 -19.17 -18.32 -43.32
N ASP A 217 -18.24 -17.44 -42.97
CA ASP A 217 -17.16 -17.08 -43.88
C ASP A 217 -15.83 -16.97 -43.10
N ASN A 218 -14.90 -17.83 -43.51
CA ASN A 218 -13.44 -17.74 -43.41
C ASN A 218 -12.77 -17.47 -42.05
N ASN A 219 -12.23 -18.56 -41.49
CA ASN A 219 -10.90 -18.65 -40.86
C ASN A 219 -10.50 -17.72 -39.70
N ASP A 220 -11.42 -17.27 -38.85
CA ASP A 220 -11.06 -16.72 -37.53
C ASP A 220 -11.58 -17.60 -36.39
N TYR A 221 -10.66 -17.98 -35.49
CA TYR A 221 -11.01 -18.61 -34.21
C TYR A 221 -11.68 -17.55 -33.32
N GLU A 222 -12.99 -17.38 -33.44
CA GLU A 222 -13.74 -16.56 -32.49
C GLU A 222 -13.77 -17.24 -31.12
N PHE A 223 -13.19 -16.56 -30.12
CA PHE A 223 -13.37 -16.89 -28.71
C PHE A 223 -14.85 -16.78 -28.38
N LYS A 224 -15.51 -17.92 -28.09
CA LYS A 224 -16.83 -17.93 -27.46
C LYS A 224 -16.69 -17.34 -26.05
N GLU A 225 -17.02 -16.07 -25.90
CA GLU A 225 -17.09 -15.44 -24.58
C GLU A 225 -18.38 -15.93 -23.90
N ILE A 226 -18.23 -16.90 -22.99
CA ILE A 226 -19.34 -17.39 -22.17
C ILE A 226 -19.72 -16.24 -21.24
N SER A 227 -20.89 -15.66 -21.43
CA SER A 227 -21.42 -14.63 -20.54
C SER A 227 -21.61 -15.22 -19.14
N LYS A 228 -20.92 -14.65 -18.15
CA LYS A 228 -21.06 -15.04 -16.74
C LYS A 228 -22.08 -14.12 -16.09
N ILE A 229 -23.20 -14.69 -15.67
CA ILE A 229 -24.20 -13.97 -14.89
C ILE A 229 -23.78 -14.08 -13.43
N GLU A 230 -23.20 -13.00 -12.89
CA GLU A 230 -22.83 -12.93 -11.48
C GLU A 230 -24.11 -12.91 -10.61
N LEU A 231 -24.17 -13.85 -9.67
CA LEU A 231 -25.29 -13.95 -8.72
C LEU A 231 -25.05 -13.04 -7.53
N PHE A 232 -23.86 -13.14 -6.93
CA PHE A 232 -23.43 -12.29 -5.82
C PHE A 232 -21.91 -12.38 -5.62
N HIS A 233 -21.37 -11.31 -5.04
CA HIS A 233 -19.96 -11.16 -4.71
C HIS A 233 -19.79 -10.93 -3.20
N ILE A 234 -18.87 -11.67 -2.57
CA ILE A 234 -18.60 -11.61 -1.13
C ILE A 234 -17.11 -11.32 -0.92
N VAL A 235 -16.82 -10.37 -0.04
CA VAL A 235 -15.47 -10.09 0.44
C VAL A 235 -15.36 -10.50 1.91
N ILE A 236 -14.43 -11.39 2.22
CA ILE A 236 -14.21 -11.88 3.59
C ILE A 236 -12.85 -11.47 4.07
N SER A 237 -12.77 -10.77 5.20
CA SER A 237 -11.51 -10.62 5.94
C SER A 237 -11.22 -11.86 6.78
N HIS A 238 -10.06 -12.51 6.60
CA HIS A 238 -9.76 -13.78 7.26
C HIS A 238 -9.70 -13.67 8.79
N LYS A 239 -9.28 -12.51 9.32
CA LYS A 239 -9.28 -12.23 10.77
C LYS A 239 -10.67 -12.34 11.38
N SER A 240 -11.67 -11.77 10.73
CA SER A 240 -13.06 -11.84 11.19
C SER A 240 -13.59 -13.27 11.10
N PHE A 241 -13.25 -13.98 10.02
CA PHE A 241 -13.61 -15.39 9.85
C PHE A 241 -13.01 -16.30 10.93
N VAL A 242 -11.73 -16.12 11.28
CA VAL A 242 -11.08 -16.93 12.32
C VAL A 242 -11.67 -16.66 13.70
N LYS A 243 -12.10 -15.43 13.99
CA LYS A 243 -12.75 -15.08 15.26
C LYS A 243 -14.15 -15.67 15.37
N ASP A 244 -14.94 -15.59 14.30
CA ASP A 244 -16.29 -16.16 14.26
C ASP A 244 -16.64 -16.68 12.86
N PRO A 245 -16.44 -17.99 12.61
CA PRO A 245 -16.78 -18.61 11.33
C PRO A 245 -18.28 -18.67 11.03
N SER A 246 -19.14 -18.46 12.03
CA SER A 246 -20.60 -18.56 11.86
C SER A 246 -21.16 -17.44 10.97
N ILE A 247 -20.51 -16.27 10.97
CA ILE A 247 -20.82 -15.12 10.12
C ILE A 247 -20.78 -15.52 8.64
N LEU A 248 -19.80 -16.32 8.24
CA LEU A 248 -19.69 -16.78 6.85
C LEU A 248 -20.79 -17.79 6.49
N ILE A 249 -21.12 -18.70 7.41
CA ILE A 249 -22.20 -19.67 7.15
C ILE A 249 -23.51 -18.92 6.90
N ASN A 250 -23.83 -17.93 7.75
CA ASN A 250 -25.02 -17.10 7.59
C ASN A 250 -25.02 -16.31 6.28
N LEU A 251 -23.90 -15.70 5.91
CA LEU A 251 -23.73 -14.97 4.63
C LEU A 251 -23.92 -15.88 3.41
N LEU A 252 -23.36 -17.09 3.44
CA LEU A 252 -23.48 -18.03 2.33
C LEU A 252 -24.90 -18.58 2.21
N GLU A 253 -25.57 -18.81 3.34
CA GLU A 253 -26.94 -19.32 3.36
C GLU A 253 -27.96 -18.24 2.96
N ASN A 254 -27.72 -16.98 3.30
CA ASN A 254 -28.61 -15.85 3.01
C ASN A 254 -27.85 -14.66 2.40
N PRO A 255 -27.37 -14.78 1.14
CA PRO A 255 -26.50 -13.79 0.51
C PRO A 255 -27.16 -12.42 0.27
N HIS A 256 -28.47 -12.31 0.47
CA HIS A 256 -29.25 -11.08 0.28
C HIS A 256 -29.69 -10.40 1.59
N ASP A 257 -29.44 -11.01 2.76
CA ASP A 257 -30.02 -10.55 4.05
C ASP A 257 -29.01 -9.89 5.01
N MET A 258 -27.77 -9.64 4.58
CA MET A 258 -26.81 -8.97 5.43
C MET A 258 -26.03 -7.90 4.69
N ILE A 259 -26.37 -6.64 4.98
CA ILE A 259 -25.34 -5.61 5.09
C ILE A 259 -24.57 -5.98 6.35
N ILE A 260 -23.43 -6.67 6.20
CA ILE A 260 -22.44 -6.65 7.29
C ILE A 260 -21.94 -5.22 7.33
N GLU A 261 -22.59 -4.39 8.13
CA GLU A 261 -21.95 -3.19 8.65
C GLU A 261 -20.62 -3.67 9.20
N ASN A 262 -19.56 -3.02 8.71
CA ASN A 262 -18.20 -3.24 9.14
C ASN A 262 -18.19 -3.08 10.67
N THR A 263 -18.40 -4.15 11.42
CA THR A 263 -18.32 -4.17 12.89
C THR A 263 -16.86 -4.30 13.33
N VAL A 264 -15.92 -4.01 12.42
CA VAL A 264 -14.84 -3.10 12.74
C VAL A 264 -15.34 -1.68 12.43
N ASN A 265 -16.05 -1.11 13.39
CA ASN A 265 -16.48 0.29 13.36
C ASN A 265 -15.20 1.14 13.40
N CYS A 266 -14.58 1.36 12.24
CA CYS A 266 -13.72 2.52 12.03
C CYS A 266 -14.67 3.71 11.91
N LYS A 267 -15.22 4.17 13.04
CA LYS A 267 -15.53 5.59 13.14
C LYS A 267 -14.18 6.28 13.08
N ILE A 268 -13.93 6.91 11.93
CA ILE A 268 -13.01 8.02 11.80
C ILE A 268 -13.50 9.06 12.81
N ASN A 269 -12.78 9.20 13.92
CA ASN A 269 -12.73 10.44 14.67
C ASN A 269 -11.28 10.92 14.61
#